data_AF-A0A8X8GIT7-F1
#
_entry.id   AF-A0A8X8GIT7-F1
#
_cell.length_a   1.000
_cell.length_b   1.000
_cell.length_c   1.000
_cell.angle_alpha   90.00
_cell.angle_beta   90.00
_cell.angle_gamma   90.00
#
_symmetry.space_group_name_H-M   'P 1'
#
loop_
_entity.id
_entity.type
_entity.pdbx_description
1 polymer ?
#
loop_
_entity_poly.entity_id
_entity_poly.type
_entity_poly.pdbx_seq_one_letter_code
_entity_poly.pdbx_strand_id
1 'polypeptide(L)'
;MTEKTFKIKPVALPEVFHCYWFHPDIEHYDTIEDGAEYYTLEQWEQLKENLGVEIIYDCCDYEDIPEIPEDDCADWSKWKPTPPEEGLFLIAAYDSENGPVLWWAKEKEEG
;
A
#
# COMPACT_ATOMS: atom_id res chain seq x y z
N MET A 1 -11.04 4.03 29.16
CA MET A 1 -10.46 2.77 28.65
C MET A 1 -9.53 3.20 27.55
N THR A 2 -8.22 2.94 27.67
CA THR A 2 -7.29 3.30 26.59
C THR A 2 -7.59 2.39 25.41
N GLU A 3 -8.43 2.87 24.49
CA GLU A 3 -8.56 2.32 23.14
C GLU A 3 -7.15 2.31 22.56
N LYS A 4 -6.53 1.13 22.53
CA LYS A 4 -5.30 0.94 21.79
C LYS A 4 -5.70 1.01 20.33
N THR A 5 -5.61 2.19 19.74
CA THR A 5 -5.61 2.37 18.29
C THR A 5 -4.56 1.41 17.74
N PHE A 6 -4.99 0.44 16.94
CA PHE A 6 -4.04 -0.46 16.31
C PHE A 6 -3.13 0.39 15.42
N LYS A 7 -1.83 0.11 15.47
CA LYS A 7 -0.84 0.77 14.62
C LYS A 7 -0.17 -0.30 13.79
N ILE A 8 -0.46 -0.29 12.50
CA ILE A 8 0.22 -1.14 11.54
C ILE A 8 1.72 -0.83 11.57
N LYS A 9 2.54 -1.87 11.42
CA LYS A 9 4.00 -1.76 11.45
C LYS A 9 4.56 -2.16 10.10
N PRO A 10 5.71 -1.61 9.69
CA PRO A 10 6.38 -2.06 8.49
C PRO A 10 6.69 -3.56 8.55
N VAL A 11 6.37 -4.26 7.46
CA VAL A 11 6.74 -5.66 7.24
C VAL A 11 7.86 -5.75 6.21
N ALA A 12 8.70 -6.78 6.34
CA ALA A 12 9.68 -7.09 5.30
C ALA A 12 8.95 -7.52 4.02
N LEU A 13 9.24 -6.83 2.92
CA LEU A 13 8.76 -7.24 1.60
C LEU A 13 9.35 -8.60 1.21
N PRO A 14 8.60 -9.44 0.50
CA PRO A 14 9.10 -10.72 0.02
C PRO A 14 10.32 -10.54 -0.90
N GLU A 15 11.11 -11.61 -1.05
CA GLU A 15 12.29 -11.58 -1.93
C GLU A 15 11.86 -11.33 -3.38
N VAL A 16 10.83 -12.05 -3.83
CA VAL A 16 10.12 -11.84 -5.09
C VAL A 16 8.90 -10.96 -4.81
N PHE A 17 8.93 -9.75 -5.34
CA PHE A 17 7.81 -8.81 -5.23
C PHE A 17 6.89 -8.98 -6.44
N HIS A 18 5.58 -9.03 -6.19
CA HIS A 18 4.59 -9.24 -7.24
C HIS A 18 3.77 -7.97 -7.45
N CYS A 19 3.20 -7.82 -8.64
CA CYS A 19 2.29 -6.72 -9.01
C CYS A 19 0.94 -6.70 -8.27
N TYR A 20 0.81 -7.50 -7.21
CA TYR A 20 -0.35 -7.53 -6.34
C TYR A 20 0.12 -7.98 -4.96
N TRP A 21 0.40 -7.01 -4.09
CA TRP A 21 0.88 -7.23 -2.74
C TRP A 21 0.14 -6.30 -1.78
N PHE A 22 -0.35 -6.87 -0.68
CA PHE A 22 -1.02 -6.14 0.39
C PHE A 22 -0.43 -6.57 1.72
N HIS A 23 -0.41 -5.65 2.67
CA HIS A 23 0.04 -5.93 4.01
C HIS A 23 -0.87 -6.99 4.64
N PRO A 24 -0.32 -8.00 5.33
CA PRO A 24 -1.13 -9.02 6.01
C PRO A 24 -2.00 -8.47 7.16
N ASP A 25 -1.75 -7.23 7.60
CA ASP A 25 -2.64 -6.56 8.55
C ASP A 25 -3.80 -5.84 7.83
N ILE A 26 -3.64 -5.39 6.58
CA ILE A 26 -4.75 -4.76 5.85
C ILE A 26 -5.92 -5.73 5.80
N GLU A 27 -5.72 -7.00 5.43
CA GLU A 27 -6.82 -7.99 5.38
C GLU A 27 -7.60 -8.15 6.70
N HIS A 28 -6.99 -7.86 7.84
CA HIS A 28 -7.61 -7.96 9.16
C HIS A 28 -8.38 -6.68 9.56
N TYR A 29 -7.95 -5.54 9.05
CA TYR A 29 -8.49 -4.21 9.35
C TYR A 29 -9.24 -3.58 8.17
N ASP A 30 -9.40 -4.37 7.10
CA ASP A 30 -9.98 -3.91 5.85
C ASP A 30 -11.44 -3.52 6.03
N THR A 31 -11.83 -2.47 5.33
CA THR A 31 -13.18 -1.89 5.37
C THR A 31 -13.91 -2.07 4.05
N ILE A 32 -13.26 -2.61 3.02
CA ILE A 32 -13.89 -2.90 1.74
C ILE A 32 -14.82 -4.09 1.86
N GLU A 33 -15.93 -4.04 1.15
CA GLU A 33 -16.86 -5.17 1.09
C GLU A 33 -16.34 -6.23 0.10
N ASP A 34 -16.64 -7.51 0.36
CA ASP A 34 -16.28 -8.62 -0.52
C ASP A 34 -16.85 -8.39 -1.93
N GLY A 35 -15.97 -8.29 -2.92
CA GLY A 35 -16.32 -8.03 -4.32
C GLY A 35 -16.43 -6.56 -4.71
N ALA A 36 -16.13 -5.61 -3.83
CA ALA A 36 -16.00 -4.20 -4.21
C ALA A 36 -14.61 -3.91 -4.81
N GLU A 37 -14.60 -3.16 -5.91
CA GLU A 37 -13.37 -2.83 -6.66
C GLU A 37 -12.69 -1.56 -6.14
N TYR A 38 -13.37 -0.78 -5.29
CA TYR A 38 -12.89 0.49 -4.77
C TYR A 38 -13.46 0.79 -3.37
N TYR A 39 -12.65 1.46 -2.54
CA TYR A 39 -13.09 1.98 -1.25
C TYR A 39 -13.93 3.25 -1.47
N THR A 40 -15.03 3.37 -0.73
CA THR A 40 -15.68 4.68 -0.55
C THR A 40 -14.81 5.61 0.30
N LEU A 41 -15.05 6.92 0.22
CA LEU A 41 -14.36 7.91 1.05
C LEU A 41 -14.46 7.57 2.54
N GLU A 42 -15.62 7.13 3.01
CA GLU A 42 -15.83 6.75 4.42
C GLU A 42 -15.02 5.50 4.79
N GLN A 43 -15.03 4.47 3.94
CA GLN A 43 -14.23 3.26 4.15
C GLN A 43 -12.73 3.55 4.14
N TRP A 44 -12.28 4.43 3.25
CA TRP A 44 -10.88 4.84 3.15
C TRP A 44 -10.41 5.58 4.40
N GLU A 45 -11.20 6.55 4.89
CA GLU A 45 -10.90 7.25 6.14
C GLU A 45 -10.92 6.28 7.33
N GLN A 46 -11.90 5.38 7.39
CA GLN A 46 -12.00 4.38 8.45
C GLN A 46 -10.83 3.39 8.43
N LEU A 47 -10.32 3.00 7.25
CA LEU A 47 -9.13 2.17 7.12
C LEU A 47 -7.91 2.84 7.75
N LYS A 48 -7.70 4.14 7.46
CA LYS A 48 -6.62 4.93 8.08
C LYS A 48 -6.73 4.97 9.59
N GLU A 49 -7.94 5.15 10.12
CA GLU A 49 -8.18 5.15 11.57
C GLU A 49 -7.97 3.77 12.20
N ASN A 50 -8.46 2.70 11.57
CA ASN A 50 -8.28 1.32 12.02
C ASN A 50 -6.80 0.94 12.06
N LEU A 51 -6.03 1.37 11.06
CA LEU A 51 -4.61 1.10 10.94
C LEU A 51 -3.74 2.08 11.76
N GLY A 52 -4.32 3.17 12.26
CA GLY A 52 -3.64 4.19 13.05
C GLY A 52 -2.57 4.96 12.28
N VAL A 53 -2.72 5.10 10.96
CA VAL A 53 -1.73 5.69 10.06
C VAL A 53 -2.38 6.62 9.05
N GLU A 54 -1.58 7.49 8.45
CA GLU A 54 -1.98 8.17 7.23
C GLU A 54 -1.56 7.33 6.03
N ILE A 55 -2.46 7.16 5.05
CA ILE A 55 -2.18 6.45 3.81
C ILE A 55 -1.98 7.48 2.70
N ILE A 56 -0.79 7.43 2.08
CA ILE A 56 -0.40 8.23 0.94
C ILE A 56 -0.54 7.36 -0.31
N TYR A 57 -1.29 7.87 -1.26
CA TYR A 57 -1.47 7.25 -2.57
C TYR A 57 -0.37 7.76 -3.50
N ASP A 58 0.40 6.84 -4.08
CA ASP A 58 1.48 7.14 -5.02
C ASP A 58 1.28 6.29 -6.28
N CYS A 59 1.33 6.93 -7.45
CA CYS A 59 1.20 6.27 -8.74
C CYS A 59 2.45 6.53 -9.55
N CYS A 60 3.08 5.45 -10.03
CA CYS A 60 4.28 5.51 -10.84
C CYS A 60 3.96 5.20 -12.29
N ASP A 61 4.70 5.79 -13.21
CA ASP A 61 4.68 5.41 -14.62
C ASP A 61 5.69 4.28 -14.88
N TYR A 62 5.33 3.33 -15.75
CA TYR A 62 6.25 2.25 -16.17
C TYR A 62 7.53 2.78 -16.80
N GLU A 63 7.47 3.95 -17.45
CA GLU A 63 8.64 4.61 -18.04
C GLU A 63 9.68 5.03 -16.99
N ASP A 64 9.26 5.27 -15.74
CA ASP A 64 10.15 5.63 -14.63
C ASP A 64 10.77 4.38 -13.97
N ILE A 65 10.25 3.19 -14.27
CA ILE A 65 10.64 1.93 -13.64
C ILE A 65 11.30 1.00 -14.68
N PRO A 66 12.59 1.18 -14.99
CA PRO A 66 13.29 0.34 -15.97
C PRO A 66 13.49 -1.12 -15.50
N GLU A 67 13.21 -1.41 -14.23
CA GLU A 67 13.29 -2.76 -13.66
C GLU A 67 12.10 -3.63 -14.05
N ILE A 68 10.94 -3.02 -14.33
CA ILE A 68 9.76 -3.70 -14.82
C ILE A 68 9.89 -3.81 -16.35
N PRO A 69 9.80 -5.03 -16.92
CA PRO A 69 9.86 -5.18 -18.36
C PRO A 69 8.61 -4.62 -19.03
N GLU A 70 8.79 -3.82 -20.09
CA GLU A 70 7.69 -3.25 -20.90
C GLU A 70 6.78 -4.32 -21.54
N ASP A 71 7.31 -5.52 -21.78
CA ASP A 71 6.59 -6.65 -22.37
C ASP A 71 5.76 -7.41 -21.31
N ASP A 72 6.12 -7.29 -20.03
CA ASP A 72 5.46 -7.96 -18.90
C ASP A 72 5.39 -7.03 -17.68
N CYS A 73 4.51 -6.03 -17.76
CA CYS A 73 4.31 -5.02 -16.73
C CYS A 73 3.89 -5.59 -15.34
N ALA A 74 3.55 -6.88 -15.28
CA ALA A 74 3.22 -7.60 -14.07
C ALA A 74 4.46 -8.19 -13.35
N ASP A 75 5.62 -8.31 -14.03
CA ASP A 75 6.85 -8.84 -13.43
C ASP A 75 7.57 -7.78 -12.61
N TRP A 76 7.16 -7.66 -11.34
CA TRP A 76 7.83 -6.79 -10.37
C TRP A 76 8.93 -7.53 -9.61
N SER A 77 9.29 -8.74 -10.03
CA SER A 77 10.28 -9.59 -9.36
C SER A 77 11.64 -8.91 -9.18
N LYS A 78 11.97 -7.96 -10.06
CA LYS A 78 13.22 -7.19 -10.05
C LYS A 78 13.07 -5.80 -9.45
N TRP A 79 11.86 -5.27 -9.37
CA TRP A 79 11.59 -3.93 -8.87
C TRP A 79 11.16 -3.98 -7.41
N LYS A 80 11.68 -3.06 -6.59
CA LYS A 80 11.19 -2.86 -5.22
C LYS A 80 10.84 -1.40 -5.02
N PRO A 81 9.57 -1.08 -4.71
CA PRO A 81 9.18 0.29 -4.48
C PRO A 81 9.92 0.86 -3.27
N THR A 82 10.43 2.08 -3.42
CA THR A 82 11.08 2.83 -2.35
C THR A 82 10.15 3.91 -1.83
N PRO A 83 10.06 4.09 -0.50
CA PRO A 83 9.18 5.11 0.07
C PRO A 83 9.59 6.51 -0.40
N PRO A 84 8.63 7.38 -0.75
CA PRO A 84 8.93 8.73 -1.20
C PRO A 84 9.45 9.64 -0.07
N GLU A 85 9.18 9.28 1.19
CA GLU A 85 9.60 10.02 2.39
C GLU A 85 10.10 9.06 3.48
N GLU A 86 11.07 9.51 4.29
CA GLU A 86 11.59 8.74 5.42
C GLU A 86 10.50 8.51 6.49
N GLY A 87 10.34 7.26 6.92
CA GLY A 87 9.30 6.85 7.87
C GLY A 87 8.01 6.33 7.22
N LEU A 88 7.89 6.40 5.88
CA LEU A 88 6.85 5.70 5.15
C LEU A 88 7.21 4.24 4.93
N PHE A 89 6.19 3.38 4.97
CA PHE A 89 6.33 1.97 4.63
C PHE A 89 5.21 1.50 3.73
N LEU A 90 5.50 0.53 2.88
CA LEU A 90 4.56 0.04 1.90
C LEU A 90 3.49 -0.82 2.59
N ILE A 91 2.23 -0.52 2.31
CA ILE A 91 1.10 -1.29 2.83
C ILE A 91 0.27 -1.94 1.72
N ALA A 92 0.26 -1.39 0.52
CA ALA A 92 -0.34 -2.04 -0.64
C ALA A 92 0.40 -1.63 -1.90
N ALA A 93 0.41 -2.51 -2.89
CA ALA A 93 1.06 -2.29 -4.16
C ALA A 93 0.38 -3.15 -5.21
N TYR A 94 -0.16 -2.53 -6.25
CA TYR A 94 -0.86 -3.24 -7.30
C TYR A 94 -0.71 -2.58 -8.66
N ASP A 95 -0.71 -3.38 -9.71
CA ASP A 95 -0.75 -2.89 -11.09
C ASP A 95 -2.11 -2.24 -11.41
N SER A 96 -2.07 -1.17 -12.21
CA SER A 96 -3.24 -0.51 -12.76
C SER A 96 -3.01 -0.15 -14.23
N GLU A 97 -4.08 0.17 -14.96
CA GLU A 97 -3.99 0.57 -16.38
C GLU A 97 -3.07 1.78 -16.64
N ASN A 98 -2.80 2.60 -15.61
CA ASN A 98 -1.94 3.78 -15.72
C ASN A 98 -0.53 3.56 -15.16
N GLY A 99 -0.24 2.37 -14.64
CA GLY A 99 1.03 2.07 -13.98
C GLY A 99 0.88 1.48 -12.58
N PRO A 100 2.01 1.16 -11.93
CA PRO A 100 2.03 0.68 -10.56
C PRO A 100 1.44 1.70 -9.59
N VAL A 101 0.50 1.23 -8.77
CA VAL A 101 -0.08 1.99 -7.67
C VAL A 101 0.47 1.47 -6.36
N LEU A 102 0.98 2.39 -5.53
CA LEU A 102 1.63 2.12 -4.26
C LEU A 102 0.93 2.90 -3.16
N TRP A 103 0.63 2.23 -2.06
CA TRP A 103 0.08 2.84 -0.86
C TRP A 103 1.13 2.82 0.24
N TRP A 104 1.47 4.01 0.69
CA TRP A 104 2.47 4.23 1.73
C TRP A 104 1.78 4.63 3.02
N ALA A 105 2.03 3.90 4.10
CA ALA A 105 1.58 4.27 5.43
C ALA A 105 2.61 5.12 6.16
N LYS A 106 2.14 6.18 6.81
CA LYS A 106 2.89 7.01 7.75
C LYS A 106 2.31 6.88 9.13
N GLU A 107 3.15 6.67 10.15
CA GLU A 107 2.68 6.76 11.53
C GLU A 107 2.06 8.14 11.76
N LYS A 108 0.79 8.15 12.20
CA LYS A 108 0.11 9.39 12.58
C LYS A 108 0.80 9.88 13.85
N GLU A 109 1.57 10.96 13.76
CA GLU A 109 2.11 11.63 14.95
C GLU A 109 0.92 12.06 15.81
N GLU A 110 0.75 11.40 16.96
CA GLU A 110 -0.18 11.83 17.99
C GLU A 110 0.35 13.14 18.58
N GLY A 111 -0.04 14.27 17.99
CA GLY A 111 0.22 15.62 18.49
C GLY A 111 -0.67 16.01 19.65
#